data_AF-A0ABD5I3M4-F1
#
_entry.id   AF-A0ABD5I3M4-F1
#
_cell.length_a   1.000
_cell.length_b   1.000
_cell.length_c   1.000
_cell.angle_alpha   90.00
_cell.angle_beta   90.00
_cell.angle_gamma   90.00
#
_symmetry.space_group_name_H-M   'P 1'
#
loop_
_entity.id
_entity.type
_entity.pdbx_description
1 polymer ?
#
loop_
_entity_poly.entity_id
_entity_poly.type
_entity_poly.pdbx_seq_one_letter_code
_entity_poly.pdbx_strand_id
1 'polypeptide(L)'
;MPYHKDKQQAFQAAQQGVTQAENAFNNIVKNDPNYGHDLKELRQEVQEAYEQIQNALEVASETQRPQLEQYENNLQNIMRNVDQLEK
;
A
#
# COMPACT_ATOMS: atom_id res chain seq x y z
N MET A 1 18.13 22.30 6.70
CA MET A 1 18.18 20.97 6.02
C MET A 1 17.12 20.97 4.92
N PRO A 2 17.34 20.29 3.78
CA PRO A 2 16.52 20.50 2.58
C PRO A 2 15.20 19.72 2.68
N TYR A 3 14.17 20.37 3.21
CA TYR A 3 12.77 19.90 3.34
C TYR A 3 12.18 19.22 2.09
N HIS A 4 12.78 19.39 0.91
CA HIS A 4 12.31 18.82 -0.35
C HIS A 4 12.72 17.36 -0.55
N LYS A 5 13.82 16.91 0.07
CA LYS A 5 14.33 15.55 -0.11
C LYS A 5 13.43 14.53 0.58
N ASP A 6 12.92 14.88 1.76
CA ASP A 6 12.05 14.02 2.56
C ASP A 6 10.66 13.84 1.90
N LYS A 7 10.14 14.89 1.23
CA LYS A 7 8.85 14.85 0.52
C LYS A 7 8.83 13.88 -0.66
N GLN A 8 9.82 14.01 -1.54
CA GLN A 8 9.90 13.15 -2.72
C GLN A 8 10.17 11.70 -2.33
N GLN A 9 11.01 11.47 -1.32
CA GLN A 9 11.30 10.13 -0.81
C GLN A 9 10.06 9.48 -0.20
N ALA A 10 9.32 10.20 0.65
CA ALA A 10 8.10 9.67 1.26
C ALA A 10 7.03 9.33 0.20
N PHE A 11 6.82 10.20 -0.79
CA PHE A 11 5.88 9.93 -1.88
C PHE A 11 6.29 8.72 -2.73
N GLN A 12 7.57 8.60 -3.08
CA GLN A 12 8.09 7.47 -3.84
C GLN A 12 7.98 6.16 -3.07
N ALA A 13 8.28 6.17 -1.76
CA ALA A 13 8.10 5.02 -0.90
C ALA A 13 6.63 4.57 -0.89
N ALA A 14 5.69 5.48 -0.61
CA ALA A 14 4.26 5.19 -0.63
C ALA A 14 3.79 4.61 -1.98
N GLN A 15 4.23 5.19 -3.09
CA GLN A 15 3.92 4.68 -4.43
C GLN A 15 4.46 3.26 -4.64
N GLN A 16 5.69 2.98 -4.18
CA GLN A 16 6.30 1.66 -4.29
C GLN A 16 5.51 0.63 -3.45
N GLY A 17 5.19 0.94 -2.20
CA GLY A 17 4.45 0.04 -1.32
C GLY A 17 3.06 -0.31 -1.89
N VAL A 18 2.35 0.66 -2.44
CA VAL A 18 1.05 0.43 -3.09
C VAL A 18 1.19 -0.47 -4.31
N THR A 19 2.19 -0.22 -5.15
CA THR A 19 2.45 -1.04 -6.34
C THR A 19 2.79 -2.48 -5.95
N GLN A 20 3.57 -2.68 -4.88
CA GLN A 20 3.91 -4.00 -4.35
C GLN A 20 2.65 -4.74 -3.88
N ALA A 21 1.83 -4.09 -3.05
CA ALA A 21 0.57 -4.66 -2.57
C ALA A 21 -0.41 -4.99 -3.70
N GLU A 22 -0.56 -4.11 -4.70
CA GLU A 22 -1.40 -4.36 -5.87
C GLU A 22 -0.91 -5.57 -6.68
N ASN A 23 0.41 -5.68 -6.89
CA ASN A 23 0.99 -6.83 -7.60
C ASN A 23 0.83 -8.13 -6.81
N ALA A 24 1.10 -8.11 -5.50
CA ALA A 24 0.90 -9.26 -4.64
C ALA A 24 -0.56 -9.72 -4.68
N PHE A 25 -1.52 -8.80 -4.53
CA PHE A 25 -2.95 -9.11 -4.63
C PHE A 25 -3.34 -9.74 -5.97
N ASN A 26 -2.83 -9.20 -7.08
CA ASN A 26 -3.11 -9.75 -8.42
C ASN A 26 -2.52 -11.14 -8.65
N ASN A 27 -1.48 -11.52 -7.90
CA ASN A 27 -0.78 -12.80 -8.03
C ASN A 27 -1.34 -13.89 -7.10
N ILE A 28 -2.25 -13.56 -6.18
CA ILE A 28 -2.85 -14.55 -5.26
C ILE A 28 -3.73 -15.54 -6.01
N VAL A 29 -3.44 -16.83 -5.85
CA VAL A 29 -4.20 -17.94 -6.48
C VAL A 29 -4.82 -18.83 -5.40
N LYS A 30 -6.17 -18.91 -5.38
CA LYS A 30 -6.93 -19.64 -4.33
C LYS A 30 -6.58 -21.11 -4.15
N ASN A 31 -6.16 -21.78 -5.22
CA ASN A 31 -5.83 -23.21 -5.19
C ASN A 31 -4.33 -23.48 -5.00
N ASP A 32 -3.52 -22.45 -4.75
CA ASP A 32 -2.10 -22.62 -4.48
C ASP A 32 -1.86 -23.13 -3.05
N PRO A 33 -0.91 -24.06 -2.82
CA PRO A 33 -0.55 -24.50 -1.46
C PRO A 33 -0.13 -23.35 -0.53
N ASN A 34 0.38 -22.25 -1.08
CA ASN A 34 0.83 -21.08 -0.32
C ASN A 34 -0.26 -20.02 -0.15
N TYR A 35 -1.49 -20.23 -0.63
CA TYR A 35 -2.56 -19.23 -0.62
C TYR A 35 -2.75 -18.51 0.73
N GLY A 36 -2.73 -19.25 1.84
CA GLY A 36 -2.85 -18.65 3.17
C GLY A 36 -1.60 -17.87 3.63
N HIS A 37 -0.41 -18.27 3.16
CA HIS A 37 0.82 -17.52 3.39
C HIS A 37 0.81 -16.22 2.59
N ASP A 38 0.48 -16.29 1.30
CA ASP A 38 0.43 -15.14 0.39
C ASP A 38 -0.58 -14.08 0.86
N LEU A 39 -1.75 -14.51 1.37
CA LEU A 39 -2.73 -13.58 1.96
C LEU A 39 -2.19 -12.87 3.21
N LYS A 40 -1.43 -13.59 4.04
CA LYS A 40 -0.82 -13.02 5.24
C LYS A 40 0.30 -12.04 4.90
N GLU A 41 1.17 -12.39 3.95
CA GLU A 41 2.21 -11.48 3.44
C GLU A 41 1.58 -10.25 2.82
N LEU A 42 0.56 -10.41 1.97
CA LEU A 42 -0.17 -9.28 1.40
C LEU A 42 -0.77 -8.36 2.47
N ARG A 43 -1.38 -8.91 3.53
CA ARG A 43 -1.88 -8.07 4.63
C ARG A 43 -0.76 -7.22 5.23
N GLN A 44 0.41 -7.82 5.45
CA GLN A 44 1.55 -7.12 6.00
C GLN A 44 2.04 -6.01 5.05
N GLU A 45 2.21 -6.31 3.76
CA GLU A 45 2.61 -5.34 2.75
C GLU A 45 1.62 -4.16 2.65
N VAL A 46 0.32 -4.46 2.70
CA VAL A 46 -0.73 -3.43 2.72
C VAL A 46 -0.59 -2.53 3.95
N GLN A 47 -0.38 -3.10 5.14
CA GLN A 47 -0.18 -2.33 6.37
C GLN A 47 1.07 -1.44 6.29
N GLU A 48 2.19 -1.96 5.81
CA GLU A 48 3.42 -1.19 5.62
C GLU A 48 3.22 -0.04 4.61
N ALA A 49 2.52 -0.30 3.51
CA ALA A 49 2.20 0.71 2.51
C ALA A 49 1.27 1.81 3.07
N TYR A 50 0.33 1.48 3.96
CA TYR A 50 -0.46 2.48 4.67
C TYR A 50 0.39 3.43 5.51
N GLU A 51 1.31 2.89 6.30
CA GLU A 51 2.19 3.70 7.13
C GLU A 51 3.04 4.64 6.27
N GLN A 52 3.53 4.16 5.13
CA GLN A 52 4.26 4.99 4.16
C GLN A 52 3.38 6.11 3.58
N ILE A 53 2.10 5.84 3.29
CA ILE A 53 1.15 6.86 2.84
C ILE A 53 0.90 7.91 3.92
N GLN A 54 0.68 7.50 5.18
CA GLN A 54 0.48 8.46 6.28
C GLN A 54 1.69 9.38 6.43
N ASN A 55 2.90 8.81 6.46
CA ASN A 55 4.14 9.58 6.51
C ASN A 55 4.28 10.53 5.30
N ALA A 56 3.87 10.09 4.10
CA ALA A 56 3.88 10.93 2.92
C ALA A 56 2.86 12.08 3.00
N LEU A 57 1.65 11.84 3.53
CA LEU A 57 0.59 12.84 3.69
C LEU A 57 1.00 13.98 4.65
N GLU A 58 1.82 13.69 5.66
CA GLU A 58 2.35 14.70 6.58
C GLU A 58 3.19 15.77 5.87
N VAL A 59 3.91 15.39 4.82
CA VAL A 59 4.87 16.26 4.13
C VAL A 59 4.44 16.65 2.70
N ALA A 60 3.40 16.00 2.17
CA ALA A 60 2.92 16.14 0.79
C ALA A 60 2.53 17.57 0.40
N SER A 61 2.81 17.93 -0.86
CA SER A 61 2.25 19.12 -1.49
C SER A 61 0.75 18.95 -1.78
N GLU A 62 0.06 20.07 -2.04
CA GLU A 62 -1.34 20.08 -2.47
C GLU A 62 -1.58 19.24 -3.73
N THR A 63 -0.58 19.14 -4.61
CA THR A 63 -0.65 18.32 -5.83
C THR A 63 -0.40 16.82 -5.57
N GLN A 64 0.31 16.46 -4.50
CA GLN A 64 0.60 15.07 -4.15
C GLN A 64 -0.49 14.44 -3.28
N ARG A 65 -1.16 15.25 -2.44
CA ARG A 65 -2.21 14.80 -1.52
C ARG A 65 -3.33 13.98 -2.18
N PRO A 66 -3.96 14.42 -3.29
CA PRO A 66 -5.03 13.66 -3.92
C PRO A 66 -4.59 12.27 -4.38
N GLN A 67 -3.33 12.14 -4.81
CA GLN A 67 -2.79 10.87 -5.27
C GLN A 67 -2.50 9.92 -4.10
N LEU A 68 -2.01 10.44 -2.97
CA LEU A 68 -1.82 9.67 -1.74
C LEU A 68 -3.15 9.21 -1.13
N GLU A 69 -4.18 10.06 -1.15
CA GLU A 69 -5.54 9.68 -0.74
C GLU A 69 -6.12 8.59 -1.65
N GLN A 70 -5.89 8.67 -2.97
CA GLN A 70 -6.29 7.61 -3.89
C GLN A 70 -5.60 6.29 -3.56
N TYR A 71 -4.29 6.31 -3.29
CA TYR A 71 -3.54 5.14 -2.86
C TYR A 71 -4.09 4.55 -1.55
N GLU A 72 -4.41 5.39 -0.57
CA GLU A 72 -5.01 4.96 0.69
C GLU A 72 -6.33 4.20 0.44
N ASN A 73 -7.19 4.76 -0.40
CA ASN A 73 -8.46 4.12 -0.76
C ASN A 73 -8.26 2.79 -1.51
N ASN A 74 -7.26 2.68 -2.39
CA ASN A 74 -6.92 1.42 -3.05
C ASN A 74 -6.52 0.35 -2.03
N LEU A 75 -5.63 0.69 -1.10
CA LEU A 75 -5.22 -0.22 -0.03
C LEU A 75 -6.39 -0.63 0.88
N GLN A 76 -7.36 0.27 1.12
CA GLN A 76 -8.58 -0.06 1.90
C GLN A 76 -9.39 -1.13 1.19
N ASN A 77 -9.51 -1.03 -0.14
CA ASN A 77 -10.23 -2.01 -0.93
C ASN A 77 -9.50 -3.36 -0.96
N ILE A 78 -8.17 -3.36 -1.11
CA ILE A 78 -7.37 -4.60 -1.05
C ILE A 78 -7.52 -5.28 0.31
N MET A 79 -7.36 -4.53 1.42
CA MET A 79 -7.50 -5.08 2.77
C MET A 79 -8.89 -5.71 3.00
N ARG A 80 -9.96 -5.04 2.58
CA ARG A 80 -11.32 -5.59 2.67
C ARG A 80 -11.48 -6.87 1.86
N ASN A 81 -10.86 -6.95 0.68
CA ASN A 81 -10.87 -8.17 -0.13
C ASN A 81 -10.10 -9.30 0.56
N VAL A 82 -8.91 -9.03 1.11
CA VAL A 82 -8.13 -10.01 1.90
C VAL A 82 -8.95 -10.54 3.06
N ASP A 83 -9.60 -9.66 3.83
CA ASP A 83 -10.48 -10.05 4.95
C ASP A 83 -11.67 -10.92 4.51
N GLN A 84 -12.11 -10.81 3.25
CA GLN A 84 -13.15 -11.67 2.68
C GLN A 84 -12.61 -13.01 2.19
N LEU A 85 -11.37 -13.04 1.69
CA LEU A 85 -10.70 -14.22 1.18
C LEU A 85 -10.23 -15.18 2.29
N GLU A 86 -9.94 -14.65 3.48
CA GLU A 86 -9.54 -15.44 4.66
C GLU A 86 -10.71 -16.08 5.44
N LYS A 87 -11.96 -15.71 5.13
CA LYS A 87 -13.17 -16.26 5.77
C LYS A 87 -13.60 -17.58 5.17
#